data_AF-A0A3E3E989-F1
#
_entry.id   AF-A0A3E3E989-F1
#
_cell.length_a   1.000
_cell.length_b   1.000
_cell.length_c   1.000
_cell.angle_alpha   90.00
_cell.angle_beta   90.00
_cell.angle_gamma   90.00
#
_symmetry.space_group_name_H-M   'P 1'
#
loop_
_entity.id
_entity.type
_entity.pdbx_description
1 polymer ?
#
loop_
_entity_poly.entity_id
_entity_poly.type
_entity_poly.pdbx_seq_one_letter_code
_entity_poly.pdbx_strand_id
1 'polypeptide(L)'
;MKAYKPESSSLGSGQVLNRPYTFNEGRIIVKEMIDSLCLDLVAKNLVTDQITISVGYDKENIKTDYSGEIKDDRYGRKIPKHAHGTVNIGRYASSAKLITQKVLNWYDNSVNKKLTIRCFALSANHITGESSIKTKPTIQQMDLFTDYEQLKKEEEKLEKDLEREKRLQEATLKLKQKYGKNAVLKGINLVEGATGKDRNNTIGGHKA
;
A
#
# COMPACT_ATOMS: atom_id res chain seq x y z
N MET A 1 22.38 25.42 12.85
CA MET A 1 21.61 24.46 12.02
C MET A 1 20.37 24.03 12.79
N LYS A 2 19.15 24.39 12.35
CA LYS A 2 17.91 23.92 12.98
C LYS A 2 17.61 22.50 12.48
N ALA A 3 17.92 21.49 13.30
CA ALA A 3 17.61 20.09 13.04
C ALA A 3 16.10 19.83 13.26
N TYR A 4 15.26 20.36 12.38
CA TYR A 4 13.83 20.05 12.38
C TYR A 4 13.66 18.60 11.90
N LYS A 5 13.33 17.70 12.82
CA LYS A 5 12.77 16.39 12.47
C LYS A 5 11.25 16.53 12.48
N PRO A 6 10.56 16.30 11.36
CA PRO A 6 9.10 16.31 11.35
C PRO A 6 8.57 15.25 12.32
N GLU A 7 7.54 15.61 13.07
CA GLU A 7 6.91 14.75 14.08
C GLU A 7 6.31 13.47 13.46
N SER A 8 5.85 13.56 12.21
CA SER A 8 5.41 12.42 11.41
C SER A 8 6.20 12.36 10.10
N SER A 9 6.70 11.16 9.79
CA SER A 9 7.28 10.87 8.49
C SER A 9 6.31 9.99 7.69
N SER A 10 6.26 10.22 6.38
CA SER A 10 5.47 9.42 5.46
C SER A 10 6.33 8.92 4.30
N LEU A 11 5.97 7.76 3.77
CA LEU A 11 6.62 7.14 2.63
C LEU A 11 5.56 6.90 1.58
N GLY A 12 5.63 7.70 0.52
CA GLY A 12 4.67 7.68 -0.57
C GLY A 12 5.27 7.14 -1.86
N SER A 13 4.45 6.45 -2.64
CA SER A 13 4.70 6.14 -4.04
C SER A 13 3.47 6.50 -4.86
N GLY A 14 3.68 7.31 -5.89
CA GLY A 14 2.66 7.66 -6.88
C GLY A 14 3.05 7.11 -8.23
N GLN A 15 2.05 6.67 -9.00
CA GLN A 15 2.23 6.18 -10.35
C GLN A 15 1.10 6.70 -11.24
N VAL A 16 1.50 7.35 -12.34
CA VAL A 16 0.60 7.63 -13.46
C VAL A 16 0.73 6.48 -14.45
N LEU A 17 -0.41 5.94 -14.88
CA LEU A 17 -0.48 4.78 -15.75
C LEU A 17 -0.41 5.21 -17.22
N ASN A 18 0.19 4.37 -18.07
CA ASN A 18 0.40 4.70 -19.49
C ASN A 18 -0.91 4.76 -20.27
N ARG A 19 -1.89 3.92 -19.91
CA ARG A 19 -3.23 3.83 -20.50
C ARG A 19 -4.30 3.90 -19.41
N PRO A 20 -5.59 4.07 -19.73
CA PRO A 20 -6.67 3.78 -18.79
C PRO A 20 -6.67 2.30 -18.42
N TYR A 21 -6.68 2.00 -17.12
CA TYR A 21 -6.75 0.65 -16.58
C TYR A 21 -8.15 0.35 -16.07
N THR A 22 -8.60 -0.89 -16.25
CA THR A 22 -9.87 -1.35 -15.66
C THR A 22 -9.74 -1.58 -14.16
N PHE A 23 -10.86 -1.74 -13.47
CA PHE A 23 -10.90 -2.06 -12.04
C PHE A 23 -10.06 -3.31 -11.69
N ASN A 24 -10.15 -4.38 -12.51
CA ASN A 24 -9.44 -5.62 -12.24
C ASN A 24 -7.92 -5.45 -12.38
N GLU A 25 -7.47 -4.74 -13.40
CA GLU A 25 -6.04 -4.47 -13.60
C GLU A 25 -5.52 -3.47 -12.55
N GLY A 26 -6.33 -2.48 -12.17
CA GLY A 26 -6.01 -1.57 -11.07
C GLY A 26 -5.80 -2.30 -9.75
N ARG A 27 -6.59 -3.35 -9.47
CA ARG A 27 -6.41 -4.22 -8.30
C ARG A 27 -5.08 -4.96 -8.32
N ILE A 28 -4.57 -5.33 -9.49
CA ILE A 28 -3.24 -5.95 -9.65
C ILE A 28 -2.16 -4.92 -9.30
N ILE A 29 -2.23 -3.73 -9.89
CA ILE A 29 -1.26 -2.65 -9.66
C ILE A 29 -1.20 -2.26 -8.18
N VAL A 30 -2.34 -2.12 -7.50
CA VAL A 30 -2.39 -1.79 -6.06
C VAL A 30 -1.61 -2.81 -5.24
N LYS A 31 -1.74 -4.12 -5.54
CA LYS A 31 -0.94 -5.16 -4.86
C LYS A 31 0.55 -5.00 -5.11
N GLU A 32 0.96 -4.70 -6.34
CA GLU A 32 2.38 -4.47 -6.66
C GLU A 32 2.95 -3.24 -5.94
N MET A 33 2.16 -2.16 -5.84
CA MET A 33 2.54 -0.94 -5.15
C MET A 33 2.68 -1.17 -3.65
N ILE A 34 1.74 -1.91 -3.04
CA ILE A 34 1.82 -2.29 -1.63
C ILE A 34 3.02 -3.17 -1.36
N ASP A 35 3.26 -4.18 -2.19
CA ASP A 35 4.41 -5.07 -2.04
C ASP A 35 5.74 -4.30 -2.10
N SER A 36 5.84 -3.34 -3.03
CA SER A 36 7.01 -2.46 -3.12
C SER A 36 7.16 -1.60 -1.87
N LEU A 37 6.07 -0.99 -1.40
CA LEU A 37 6.06 -0.15 -0.20
C LEU A 37 6.44 -0.93 1.06
N CYS A 38 5.95 -2.16 1.22
CA CYS A 38 6.31 -3.01 2.36
C CYS A 38 7.79 -3.41 2.35
N LEU A 39 8.34 -3.73 1.17
CA LEU A 39 9.78 -3.99 1.03
C LEU A 39 10.60 -2.75 1.39
N ASP A 40 10.17 -1.55 1.02
CA ASP A 40 10.85 -0.30 1.38
C ASP A 40 10.76 -0.01 2.89
N LEU A 41 9.64 -0.35 3.54
CA LEU A 41 9.49 -0.25 4.99
C LEU A 41 10.45 -1.19 5.71
N VAL A 42 10.51 -2.47 5.30
CA VAL A 42 11.44 -3.45 5.88
C VAL A 42 12.90 -3.05 5.63
N ALA A 43 13.23 -2.57 4.43
CA ALA A 43 14.57 -2.10 4.11
C ALA A 43 15.06 -0.99 5.04
N LYS A 44 14.13 -0.15 5.53
CA LYS A 44 14.42 0.97 6.43
C LYS A 44 14.18 0.64 7.91
N ASN A 45 13.79 -0.59 8.25
CA ASN A 45 13.36 -1.02 9.59
C ASN A 45 12.23 -0.13 10.16
N LEU A 46 11.27 0.20 9.31
CA LEU A 46 10.15 1.08 9.60
C LEU A 46 8.83 0.30 9.63
N VAL A 47 7.90 0.78 10.44
CA VAL A 47 6.54 0.25 10.57
C VAL A 47 5.51 1.37 10.39
N THR A 48 4.30 1.00 9.97
CA THR A 48 3.19 1.93 9.79
C THR A 48 1.91 1.33 10.38
N ASP A 49 1.02 2.18 10.87
CA ASP A 49 -0.32 1.81 11.33
C ASP A 49 -1.44 2.27 10.37
N GLN A 50 -1.09 3.09 9.37
CA GLN A 50 -2.05 3.76 8.52
C GLN A 50 -1.52 3.96 7.11
N ILE A 51 -2.37 3.67 6.13
CA ILE A 51 -2.07 3.86 4.72
C ILE A 51 -3.14 4.72 4.09
N THR A 52 -2.73 5.78 3.42
CA THR A 52 -3.60 6.59 2.58
C THR A 52 -3.42 6.17 1.13
N ILE A 53 -4.55 6.00 0.44
CA ILE A 53 -4.60 5.62 -0.96
C ILE A 53 -5.50 6.59 -1.71
N SER A 54 -5.03 7.03 -2.86
CA SER A 54 -5.77 7.88 -3.79
C SER A 54 -5.77 7.25 -5.17
N VAL A 55 -6.94 7.19 -5.78
CA VAL A 55 -7.17 6.62 -7.11
C VAL A 55 -7.76 7.72 -7.98
N GLY A 56 -7.01 8.15 -8.98
CA GLY A 56 -7.47 9.10 -9.97
C GLY A 56 -8.04 8.39 -11.19
N TYR A 57 -9.25 8.77 -11.58
CA TYR A 57 -9.94 8.23 -12.75
C TYR A 57 -9.49 8.92 -14.04
N ASP A 58 -9.65 8.23 -15.16
CA ASP A 58 -9.37 8.80 -16.47
C ASP A 58 -10.49 9.76 -16.92
N LYS A 59 -10.12 10.71 -17.79
CA LYS A 59 -11.03 11.65 -18.44
C LYS A 59 -12.02 10.97 -19.41
N GLU A 60 -11.66 9.81 -19.95
CA GLU A 60 -12.51 9.09 -20.91
C GLU A 60 -13.86 8.71 -20.30
N ASN A 61 -13.89 8.52 -18.97
CA ASN A 61 -15.12 8.22 -18.25
C ASN A 61 -16.17 9.34 -18.27
N ILE A 62 -15.81 10.57 -18.66
CA ILE A 62 -16.77 11.71 -18.76
C ILE A 62 -17.48 11.73 -20.11
N LYS A 63 -16.91 11.07 -21.13
CA LYS A 63 -17.56 10.95 -22.44
C LYS A 63 -18.73 9.97 -22.42
N THR A 64 -18.66 8.98 -21.54
CA THR A 64 -19.77 8.09 -21.18
C THR A 64 -20.71 8.78 -20.19
N ASP A 65 -21.99 8.42 -20.14
CA ASP A 65 -23.06 8.96 -19.25
C ASP A 65 -22.70 8.92 -17.74
N TYR A 66 -21.75 9.74 -17.32
CA TYR A 66 -21.26 9.82 -15.96
C TYR A 66 -22.02 10.92 -15.22
N SER A 67 -22.84 10.50 -14.26
CA SER A 67 -23.70 11.39 -13.45
C SER A 67 -23.06 11.83 -12.13
N GLY A 68 -21.78 11.54 -11.91
CA GLY A 68 -21.09 11.81 -10.64
C GLY A 68 -20.41 13.17 -10.57
N GLU A 69 -19.80 13.47 -9.42
CA GLU A 69 -19.03 14.70 -9.23
C GLU A 69 -17.81 14.75 -10.16
N ILE A 70 -17.66 15.88 -10.86
CA ILE A 70 -16.56 16.19 -11.76
C ILE A 70 -15.72 17.29 -11.12
N LYS A 71 -14.40 17.16 -11.21
CA LYS A 71 -13.44 18.16 -10.77
C LYS A 71 -12.54 18.55 -11.95
N ASP A 72 -12.15 19.82 -12.00
CA ASP A 72 -11.14 20.26 -12.96
C ASP A 72 -9.74 19.93 -12.44
N ASP A 73 -8.95 19.27 -13.28
CA ASP A 73 -7.52 19.05 -13.05
C ASP A 73 -6.75 20.39 -13.17
N ARG A 74 -5.49 20.41 -12.72
CA ARG A 74 -4.59 21.57 -12.79
C ARG A 74 -4.41 22.13 -14.22
N TYR A 75 -4.71 21.33 -15.24
CA TYR A 75 -4.67 21.70 -16.66
C TYR A 75 -6.04 22.07 -17.25
N GLY A 76 -7.07 22.28 -16.41
CA GLY A 76 -8.43 22.64 -16.85
C GLY A 76 -9.21 21.51 -17.52
N ARG A 77 -8.78 20.26 -17.35
CA ARG A 77 -9.49 19.08 -17.87
C ARG A 77 -10.49 18.59 -16.84
N LYS A 78 -11.73 18.36 -17.27
CA LYS A 78 -12.74 17.70 -16.46
C LYS A 78 -12.31 16.25 -16.21
N ILE A 79 -12.24 15.83 -14.95
CA ILE A 79 -12.00 14.46 -14.50
C ILE A 79 -13.02 14.07 -13.42
N PRO A 80 -13.42 12.80 -13.33
CA PRO A 80 -14.22 12.35 -12.20
C PRO A 80 -13.49 12.61 -10.88
N LYS A 81 -14.23 12.90 -9.81
CA LYS A 81 -13.66 13.04 -8.47
C LYS A 81 -12.86 11.78 -8.11
N HIS A 82 -11.62 11.99 -7.65
CA HIS A 82 -10.75 10.89 -7.23
C HIS A 82 -11.34 10.15 -6.02
N ALA A 83 -11.15 8.83 -5.98
CA ALA A 83 -11.41 8.08 -4.76
C ALA A 83 -10.20 8.22 -3.84
N HIS A 84 -10.40 8.84 -2.68
CA HIS A 84 -9.38 9.01 -1.66
C HIS A 84 -9.84 8.34 -0.38
N GLY A 85 -8.95 7.64 0.30
CA GLY A 85 -9.28 7.02 1.56
C GLY A 85 -8.06 6.69 2.39
N THR A 86 -8.32 6.54 3.68
CA THR A 86 -7.33 6.23 4.69
C THR A 86 -7.71 4.91 5.34
N VAL A 87 -6.76 3.98 5.34
CA VAL A 87 -6.92 2.62 5.84
C VAL A 87 -6.09 2.48 7.11
N ASN A 88 -6.76 2.29 8.23
CA ASN A 88 -6.12 1.99 9.50
C ASN A 88 -5.87 0.48 9.61
N ILE A 89 -4.61 0.11 9.81
CA ILE A 89 -4.17 -1.28 9.99
C ILE A 89 -4.56 -1.78 11.40
N GLY A 90 -4.62 -0.87 12.37
CA GLY A 90 -4.97 -1.14 13.77
C GLY A 90 -3.78 -1.53 14.65
N ARG A 91 -2.61 -1.76 14.04
CA ARG A 91 -1.32 -1.98 14.70
C ARG A 91 -0.20 -1.48 13.81
N TYR A 92 0.93 -1.15 14.42
CA TYR A 92 2.16 -0.90 13.68
C TYR A 92 2.71 -2.22 13.13
N ALA A 93 2.77 -2.34 11.80
CA ALA A 93 3.31 -3.51 11.11
C ALA A 93 3.94 -3.13 9.77
N SER A 94 4.84 -3.99 9.31
CA SER A 94 5.43 -3.97 7.95
C SER A 94 5.00 -5.19 7.12
N SER A 95 4.06 -6.00 7.63
CA SER A 95 3.55 -7.20 6.94
C SER A 95 2.79 -6.83 5.67
N ALA A 96 3.25 -7.37 4.55
CA ALA A 96 2.62 -7.17 3.26
C ALA A 96 1.26 -7.85 3.23
N LYS A 97 1.10 -9.02 3.87
CA LYS A 97 -0.18 -9.74 3.89
C LYS A 97 -1.29 -8.95 4.56
N LEU A 98 -1.05 -8.45 5.79
CA LEU A 98 -2.04 -7.68 6.55
C LEU A 98 -2.44 -6.39 5.81
N ILE A 99 -1.42 -5.65 5.36
CA ILE A 99 -1.61 -4.41 4.63
C ILE A 99 -2.40 -4.64 3.34
N THR A 100 -2.00 -5.64 2.57
CA THR A 100 -2.64 -5.98 1.29
C THR A 100 -4.11 -6.31 1.50
N GLN A 101 -4.46 -7.12 2.50
CA GLN A 101 -5.86 -7.46 2.78
C GLN A 101 -6.69 -6.23 3.12
N LYS A 102 -6.21 -5.37 4.03
CA LYS A 102 -6.93 -4.16 4.44
C LYS A 102 -7.12 -3.17 3.30
N VAL A 103 -6.08 -2.92 2.50
CA VAL A 103 -6.16 -1.98 1.37
C VAL A 103 -7.02 -2.55 0.24
N LEU A 104 -6.98 -3.86 -0.03
CA LEU A 104 -7.88 -4.47 -1.02
C LEU A 104 -9.34 -4.39 -0.61
N ASN A 105 -9.65 -4.62 0.67
CA ASN A 105 -11.01 -4.45 1.17
C ASN A 105 -11.50 -3.00 0.98
N TRP A 106 -10.62 -2.02 1.21
CA TRP A 106 -10.95 -0.61 0.91
C TRP A 106 -11.16 -0.38 -0.59
N TYR A 107 -10.27 -0.91 -1.43
CA TYR A 107 -10.33 -0.78 -2.89
C TYR A 107 -11.64 -1.34 -3.46
N ASP A 108 -12.01 -2.55 -3.03
CA ASP A 108 -13.19 -3.25 -3.52
C ASP A 108 -14.51 -2.54 -3.12
N ASN A 109 -14.50 -1.77 -2.03
CA ASN A 109 -15.65 -1.01 -1.53
C ASN A 109 -15.71 0.44 -2.04
N SER A 110 -14.55 1.08 -2.22
CA SER A 110 -14.47 2.54 -2.46
C SER A 110 -14.27 2.90 -3.94
N VAL A 111 -13.73 1.99 -4.75
CA VAL A 111 -13.43 2.25 -6.16
C VAL A 111 -14.59 1.79 -7.05
N ASN A 112 -15.01 2.65 -7.96
CA ASN A 112 -16.10 2.35 -8.88
C ASN A 112 -15.64 1.39 -9.98
N LYS A 113 -16.27 0.22 -10.05
CA LYS A 113 -15.95 -0.85 -11.01
C LYS A 113 -16.14 -0.46 -12.47
N LYS A 114 -16.99 0.54 -12.76
CA LYS A 114 -17.30 1.00 -14.12
C LYS A 114 -16.31 2.04 -14.64
N LEU A 115 -15.53 2.66 -13.76
CA LEU A 115 -14.62 3.74 -14.13
C LEU A 115 -13.22 3.20 -14.41
N THR A 116 -12.60 3.72 -15.45
CA THR A 116 -11.19 3.47 -15.74
C THR A 116 -10.27 4.37 -14.91
N ILE A 117 -9.12 3.82 -14.52
CA ILE A 117 -8.16 4.43 -13.61
C ILE A 117 -6.95 4.92 -14.39
N ARG A 118 -6.44 6.10 -14.04
CA ARG A 118 -5.28 6.74 -14.68
C ARG A 118 -4.10 6.92 -13.74
N CYS A 119 -4.32 7.11 -12.45
CA CYS A 119 -3.23 7.25 -11.50
C CYS A 119 -3.56 6.64 -10.13
N PHE A 120 -2.51 6.20 -9.45
CA PHE A 120 -2.54 5.73 -8.08
C PHE A 120 -1.53 6.52 -7.26
N ALA A 121 -1.89 6.85 -6.03
CA ALA A 121 -0.96 7.32 -5.02
C ALA A 121 -1.20 6.54 -3.73
N LEU A 122 -0.13 5.98 -3.17
CA LEU A 122 -0.14 5.23 -1.94
C LEU A 122 0.86 5.87 -0.98
N SER A 123 0.48 6.17 0.25
CA SER A 123 1.39 6.67 1.28
C SER A 123 1.18 5.95 2.60
N ALA A 124 2.27 5.46 3.18
CA ALA A 124 2.30 5.04 4.57
C ALA A 124 2.46 6.27 5.47
N ASN A 125 1.57 6.41 6.43
CA ASN A 125 1.55 7.51 7.40
C ASN A 125 2.05 7.00 8.76
N HIS A 126 2.31 7.95 9.68
CA HIS A 126 2.80 7.70 11.04
C HIS A 126 3.94 6.69 11.10
N ILE A 127 4.92 6.84 10.22
CA ILE A 127 6.00 5.88 10.13
C ILE A 127 6.90 6.02 11.35
N THR A 128 7.11 4.90 12.05
CA THR A 128 7.95 4.82 13.24
C THR A 128 8.99 3.73 13.09
N GLY A 129 10.10 3.85 13.84
CA GLY A 129 11.12 2.81 13.88
C GLY A 129 10.62 1.63 14.70
N GLU A 130 10.93 0.41 14.28
CA GLU A 130 10.49 -0.81 14.98
C GLU A 130 10.89 -0.82 16.46
N SER A 131 12.09 -0.33 16.78
CA SER A 131 12.61 -0.20 18.15
C SER A 131 11.94 0.87 19.01
N SER A 132 11.21 1.80 18.39
CA SER A 132 10.51 2.89 19.07
C SER A 132 9.06 2.55 19.44
N ILE A 133 8.56 1.40 18.97
CA ILE A 133 7.26 0.87 19.36
C ILE A 133 7.37 0.41 20.82
N LYS A 134 7.19 1.36 21.75
CA LYS A 134 6.72 0.98 23.08
C LYS A 134 5.36 0.34 22.83
N THR A 135 5.24 -0.97 23.02
CA THR A 135 3.97 -1.65 23.16
C THR A 135 3.19 -0.84 24.17
N LYS A 136 2.31 0.06 23.70
CA LYS A 136 1.42 0.76 24.60
C LYS A 136 0.66 -0.38 25.24
N PRO A 137 0.74 -0.56 26.57
CA PRO A 137 -0.04 -1.59 27.23
C PRO A 137 -1.48 -1.25 26.87
N THR A 138 -2.08 -2.08 26.03
CA THR A 138 -3.50 -1.95 25.76
C THR A 138 -4.11 -2.35 27.08
N ILE A 139 -4.48 -1.38 27.90
CA ILE A 139 -5.17 -1.61 29.16
C ILE A 139 -6.54 -2.15 28.74
N GLN A 140 -6.60 -3.46 28.53
CA GLN A 140 -7.85 -4.16 28.29
C GLN A 140 -8.46 -4.41 29.66
N GLN A 141 -9.66 -3.91 29.89
CA GLN A 141 -10.45 -4.28 31.05
C GLN A 141 -10.69 -5.79 30.97
N MET A 142 -10.34 -6.51 32.03
CA MET A 142 -10.61 -7.95 32.06
C MET A 142 -12.12 -8.16 32.26
N ASP A 143 -12.73 -8.91 31.35
CA ASP A 143 -14.11 -9.33 31.32
C ASP A 143 -14.19 -10.83 31.64
N LEU A 144 -15.09 -11.21 32.53
CA LEU A 144 -15.23 -12.57 33.04
C LEU A 144 -15.64 -13.57 31.95
N PHE A 145 -16.27 -13.09 30.89
CA PHE A 145 -16.77 -13.92 29.78
C PHE A 145 -15.79 -14.05 28.62
N THR A 146 -14.61 -13.43 28.71
CA THR A 146 -13.58 -13.47 27.66
C THR A 146 -12.58 -14.60 27.92
N ASP A 147 -12.40 -15.50 26.95
CA ASP A 147 -11.35 -16.54 27.01
C ASP A 147 -9.98 -15.95 26.65
N TYR A 148 -9.26 -15.52 27.70
CA TYR A 148 -7.92 -14.95 27.59
C TYR A 148 -6.86 -15.93 27.12
N GLU A 149 -7.02 -17.23 27.35
CA GLU A 149 -6.06 -18.21 26.85
C GLU A 149 -6.15 -18.35 25.33
N GLN A 150 -7.37 -18.33 24.82
CA GLN A 150 -7.61 -18.40 23.38
C GLN A 150 -7.08 -17.14 22.67
N LEU A 151 -7.34 -15.94 23.22
CA LEU A 151 -6.79 -14.69 22.70
C LEU A 151 -5.26 -14.67 22.68
N LYS A 152 -4.60 -15.11 23.77
CA LYS A 152 -3.14 -15.20 23.81
C LYS A 152 -2.59 -16.15 22.77
N LYS A 153 -3.21 -17.33 22.60
CA LYS A 153 -2.81 -18.30 21.57
C LYS A 153 -2.93 -17.72 20.16
N GLU A 154 -3.97 -16.95 19.90
CA GLU A 154 -4.17 -16.27 18.61
C GLU A 154 -3.13 -15.17 18.39
N GLU A 155 -2.83 -14.35 19.39
CA GLU A 155 -1.78 -13.33 19.34
C GLU A 155 -0.40 -13.93 19.09
N GLU A 156 -0.01 -14.96 19.83
CA GLU A 156 1.28 -15.65 19.64
C GLU A 156 1.41 -16.27 18.24
N LYS A 157 0.32 -16.87 17.73
CA LYS A 157 0.32 -17.45 16.39
C LYS A 157 0.51 -16.36 15.33
N LEU A 158 -0.17 -15.22 15.52
CA LEU A 158 -0.08 -14.09 14.63
C LEU A 158 1.32 -13.47 14.66
N GLU A 159 1.94 -13.30 15.83
CA GLU A 159 3.32 -12.82 15.95
C GLU A 159 4.32 -13.75 15.25
N LYS A 160 4.19 -15.07 15.43
CA LYS A 160 5.03 -16.06 14.73
C LYS A 160 4.88 -15.95 13.21
N ASP A 161 3.68 -15.75 12.71
CA ASP A 161 3.43 -15.61 11.27
C ASP A 161 4.00 -14.29 10.72
N LEU A 162 3.89 -13.18 11.47
CA LEU A 162 4.50 -11.90 11.11
C LEU A 162 6.02 -11.99 11.05
N GLU A 163 6.65 -12.65 12.03
CA GLU A 163 8.10 -12.81 12.06
C GLU A 163 8.61 -13.67 10.90
N ARG A 164 7.91 -14.77 10.59
CA ARG A 164 8.20 -15.60 9.41
C ARG A 164 8.12 -14.79 8.12
N GLU A 165 7.06 -13.99 7.96
CA GLU A 165 6.89 -13.14 6.78
C GLU A 165 8.03 -12.12 6.66
N LYS A 166 8.39 -11.46 7.76
CA LYS A 166 9.49 -10.50 7.79
C LYS A 166 10.80 -11.12 7.32
N ARG A 167 11.15 -12.32 7.83
CA ARG A 167 12.37 -13.04 7.42
C ARG A 167 12.38 -13.34 5.91
N LEU A 168 11.23 -13.69 5.34
CA LEU A 168 11.10 -13.90 3.88
C LEU A 168 11.27 -12.60 3.09
N GLN A 169 10.71 -11.49 3.58
CA GLN A 169 10.88 -10.18 2.95
C GLN A 169 12.33 -9.70 3.01
N GLU A 170 13.02 -9.89 4.13
CA GLU A 170 14.44 -9.59 4.28
C GLU A 170 15.32 -10.42 3.34
N ALA A 171 15.04 -11.73 3.22
CA ALA A 171 15.74 -12.59 2.26
C ALA A 171 15.53 -12.11 0.81
N THR A 172 14.28 -11.76 0.46
CA THR A 172 13.93 -11.21 -0.86
C THR A 172 14.65 -9.88 -1.11
N LEU A 173 14.74 -9.02 -0.11
CA LEU A 173 15.43 -7.74 -0.20
C LEU A 173 16.94 -7.93 -0.46
N LYS A 174 17.59 -8.85 0.27
CA LYS A 174 19.00 -9.19 0.06
C LYS A 174 19.27 -9.67 -1.38
N LEU A 175 18.38 -10.51 -1.92
CA LEU A 175 18.47 -10.95 -3.31
C LEU A 175 18.31 -9.79 -4.30
N LYS A 176 17.33 -8.92 -4.09
CA LYS A 176 17.10 -7.74 -4.94
C LYS A 176 18.24 -6.73 -4.90
N GLN A 177 18.89 -6.56 -3.75
CA GLN A 177 20.07 -5.70 -3.61
C GLN A 177 21.29 -6.28 -4.36
N LYS A 178 21.47 -7.60 -4.34
CA LYS A 178 22.62 -8.25 -4.98
C LYS A 178 22.47 -8.46 -6.49
N TYR A 179 21.26 -8.82 -6.95
CA TYR A 179 21.01 -9.24 -8.34
C TYR A 179 20.11 -8.27 -9.12
N GLY A 180 19.66 -7.19 -8.49
CA GLY A 180 18.80 -6.17 -9.10
C GLY A 180 17.31 -6.35 -8.80
N LYS A 181 16.52 -5.29 -9.07
CA LYS A 181 15.10 -5.20 -8.69
C LYS A 181 14.22 -6.28 -9.32
N ASN A 182 14.59 -6.75 -10.52
CA ASN A 182 13.89 -7.79 -11.28
C ASN A 182 14.40 -9.21 -10.99
N ALA A 183 15.34 -9.40 -10.06
CA ALA A 183 15.86 -10.73 -9.72
C ALA A 183 14.82 -11.64 -9.07
N VAL A 184 13.88 -11.05 -8.32
CA VAL A 184 12.77 -11.77 -7.69
C VAL A 184 11.46 -11.06 -8.02
N LEU A 185 10.62 -11.74 -8.78
CA LEU A 185 9.27 -11.30 -9.15
C LEU A 185 8.24 -12.27 -8.58
N LYS A 186 7.11 -11.75 -8.12
CA LYS A 186 5.96 -12.58 -7.78
C LYS A 186 5.18 -12.89 -9.07
N GLY A 187 4.46 -14.01 -9.09
CA GLY A 187 3.64 -14.39 -10.26
C GLY A 187 2.65 -13.29 -10.68
N ILE A 188 2.19 -12.47 -9.73
CA ILE A 188 1.32 -11.32 -10.01
C ILE A 188 1.96 -10.27 -10.93
N ASN A 189 3.30 -10.11 -10.89
CA ASN A 189 4.02 -9.17 -11.74
C ASN A 189 4.11 -9.62 -13.20
N LEU A 190 3.68 -10.84 -13.52
CA LEU A 190 3.66 -11.42 -14.87
C LEU A 190 2.26 -11.43 -15.49
N VAL A 191 1.23 -11.07 -14.73
CA VAL A 191 -0.15 -11.02 -15.21
C VAL A 191 -0.32 -9.83 -16.17
N GLU A 192 -1.18 -9.97 -17.17
CA GLU A 192 -1.52 -8.85 -18.05
C GLU A 192 -2.09 -7.67 -17.25
N GLY A 193 -1.55 -6.47 -17.52
CA GLY A 193 -1.87 -5.26 -16.76
C GLY A 193 -1.01 -5.02 -15.52
N ALA A 194 -0.10 -5.94 -15.18
CA ALA A 194 0.95 -5.68 -14.20
C ALA A 194 1.95 -4.64 -14.73
N THR A 195 2.47 -3.79 -13.85
CA THR A 195 3.43 -2.73 -14.21
C THR A 195 4.74 -2.84 -13.43
N GLY A 196 4.83 -3.73 -12.45
CA GLY A 196 5.99 -3.83 -11.55
C GLY A 196 7.30 -4.10 -12.28
N LYS A 197 7.31 -4.97 -13.30
CA LYS A 197 8.51 -5.31 -14.08
C LYS A 197 9.03 -4.11 -14.88
N ASP A 198 8.13 -3.42 -15.58
CA ASP A 198 8.47 -2.25 -16.38
C ASP A 198 8.93 -1.08 -15.49
N ARG A 199 8.25 -0.89 -14.35
CA ARG A 199 8.60 0.13 -13.37
C ARG A 199 10.02 -0.05 -12.83
N ASN A 200 10.42 -1.30 -12.56
CA ASN A 200 11.76 -1.62 -12.09
C ASN A 200 12.86 -1.24 -13.09
N ASN A 201 12.54 -1.15 -14.39
CA ASN A 201 13.44 -0.72 -15.46
C ASN A 201 13.38 0.79 -15.72
N THR A 202 12.68 1.57 -14.87
CA THR A 202 12.58 3.02 -15.02
C THR A 202 13.07 3.76 -13.78
N ILE A 203 13.73 4.89 -14.00
CA ILE A 203 14.12 5.86 -12.96
C ILE A 203 13.40 7.16 -13.28
N GLY A 204 12.51 7.62 -12.39
CA GLY A 204 11.77 8.87 -12.56
C GLY A 204 10.83 8.91 -13.79
N GLY A 205 10.46 7.75 -14.35
CA GLY A 205 9.62 7.65 -15.56
C GLY A 205 10.40 7.53 -16.86
N HIS A 206 11.74 7.59 -16.82
CA HIS A 206 12.60 7.31 -17.97
C HIS A 206 13.20 5.91 -17.86
N LYS A 207 13.41 5.24 -18.99
CA LYS A 207 14.10 3.93 -19.00
C LYS A 207 15.52 4.12 -18.46
N ALA A 208 15.87 3.26 -17.51
CA ALA A 208 17.18 3.19 -16.86
C ALA A 208 18.21 2.49 -17.74
#